data_AF-A0A956ZC23-F1
#
_entry.id   AF-A0A956ZC23-F1
#
_cell.length_a   1.000
_cell.length_b   1.000
_cell.length_c   1.000
_cell.angle_alpha   90.00
_cell.angle_beta   90.00
_cell.angle_gamma   90.00
#
_symmetry.space_group_name_H-M   'P 1'
#
loop_
_entity.id
_entity.type
_entity.pdbx_description
1 polymer ?
#
loop_
_entity_poly.entity_id
_entity_poly.type
_entity_poly.pdbx_seq_one_letter_code
_entity_poly.pdbx_strand_id
1 'polypeptide(L)'
;MNSFGDGSGLFRPGNQGLSRRLFLGLEDPSISKSTVHRGFEDCLSRIELNTTRVKEASQHYNAVKSWLESKLSVTVRQVGSFQRSTKIRPIVEEGAIEPIDIDAIVCFGDAYAFVDGGITCSMALQWVNDSLTSNTTYGLLKPEIDNPVVTLSYKNEFYIELIPCYRNRIGAANSSREPASYLVANGDGLWEEADYDFDSEFITAANKRAGKKLVPAIKLVKRFIRNNGIPLKSFQIEVLCALILGPFFEGAAQNQQNWEWQDALYLFMKMAPAVLDANPTLPGSKSICQPTSNLVSTQRQLIEWAGVFDELRDLPDTKERYDIYRKVYGAPYPARV
;
A
#
# COMPACT_ATOMS: atom_id res chain seq x y z
N MET A 1 -6.83 -48.16 -11.12
CA MET A 1 -7.70 -47.70 -10.02
C MET A 1 -7.09 -46.44 -9.44
N ASN A 2 -7.76 -45.31 -9.67
CA ASN A 2 -7.87 -44.07 -8.85
C ASN A 2 -6.58 -43.46 -8.26
N SER A 3 -6.05 -42.35 -8.80
CA SER A 3 -6.44 -40.92 -8.57
C SER A 3 -5.95 -40.42 -7.20
N PHE A 4 -5.37 -39.25 -6.94
CA PHE A 4 -5.31 -37.86 -7.45
C PHE A 4 -3.96 -37.29 -6.95
N GLY A 5 -3.36 -36.19 -7.40
CA GLY A 5 -3.77 -35.05 -8.21
C GLY A 5 -2.78 -33.91 -7.90
N ASP A 6 -2.16 -33.39 -8.95
CA ASP A 6 -1.09 -32.39 -8.95
C ASP A 6 -1.62 -30.99 -8.55
N GLY A 7 -0.86 -30.27 -7.72
CA GLY A 7 -1.25 -29.04 -7.05
C GLY A 7 -0.63 -27.79 -7.68
N SER A 8 -0.82 -27.59 -8.98
CA SER A 8 -0.44 -26.36 -9.68
C SER A 8 -1.41 -25.22 -9.32
N GLY A 9 -0.99 -24.32 -8.43
CA GLY A 9 -1.70 -23.07 -8.08
C GLY A 9 -1.64 -22.05 -9.21
N LEU A 10 -2.50 -22.23 -10.21
CA LEU A 10 -2.71 -21.35 -11.36
C LEU A 10 -3.23 -19.96 -10.95
N PHE A 11 -2.45 -18.94 -11.26
CA PHE A 11 -2.95 -17.59 -11.51
C PHE A 11 -3.90 -17.68 -12.72
N ARG A 12 -5.22 -17.54 -12.50
CA ARG A 12 -6.18 -17.43 -13.60
C ARG A 12 -6.23 -15.97 -14.07
N PRO A 13 -5.89 -15.66 -15.33
CA PRO A 13 -6.24 -14.39 -15.93
C PRO A 13 -7.73 -14.46 -16.30
N GLY A 14 -8.58 -13.90 -15.43
CA GLY A 14 -9.98 -13.69 -15.75
C GLY A 14 -10.13 -12.65 -16.84
N ASN A 15 -10.26 -13.11 -18.09
CA ASN A 15 -10.71 -12.32 -19.22
C ASN A 15 -12.24 -12.29 -19.19
N GLN A 16 -12.83 -11.17 -18.80
CA GLN A 16 -14.16 -10.77 -19.25
C GLN A 16 -14.13 -9.27 -19.55
N GLY A 17 -14.23 -8.95 -20.85
CA GLY A 17 -14.72 -7.66 -21.28
C GLY A 17 -16.13 -7.48 -20.75
N LEU A 18 -16.25 -6.72 -19.67
CA LEU A 18 -17.51 -6.22 -19.15
C LEU A 18 -17.41 -4.71 -19.10
N SER A 19 -18.29 -4.12 -19.90
CA SER A 19 -18.73 -2.73 -19.97
C SER A 19 -18.35 -1.86 -18.75
N ARG A 20 -17.85 -0.65 -19.07
CA ARG A 20 -17.47 0.49 -18.21
C ARG A 20 -18.57 1.05 -17.27
N ARG A 21 -19.56 0.26 -16.84
CA ARG A 21 -20.77 0.74 -16.13
C ARG A 21 -21.19 -0.02 -14.87
N LEU A 22 -20.34 -0.84 -14.26
CA LEU A 22 -20.65 -1.56 -13.03
C LEU A 22 -19.61 -1.29 -11.93
N PHE A 23 -19.49 -0.03 -11.51
CA PHE A 23 -18.73 0.38 -10.33
C PHE A 23 -19.41 1.49 -9.54
N LEU A 24 -20.74 1.46 -9.45
CA LEU A 24 -21.47 2.23 -8.44
C LEU A 24 -22.50 1.28 -7.84
N GLY A 25 -22.29 0.91 -6.57
CA GLY A 25 -23.40 0.43 -5.75
C GLY A 25 -24.51 1.48 -5.83
N LEU A 26 -25.76 1.01 -5.91
CA LEU A 26 -26.97 1.81 -6.11
C LEU A 26 -26.96 3.08 -5.22
N GLU A 27 -26.47 4.19 -5.77
CA GLU A 27 -26.66 5.50 -5.19
C GLU A 27 -28.08 5.93 -5.53
N ASP A 28 -28.80 6.43 -4.54
CA ASP A 28 -30.09 7.07 -4.77
C ASP A 28 -29.89 8.25 -5.75
N PRO A 29 -30.47 8.18 -6.96
CA PRO A 29 -30.30 9.23 -7.97
C PRO A 29 -30.90 10.58 -7.56
N SER A 30 -31.55 10.69 -6.38
CA SER A 30 -32.14 11.92 -5.87
C SER A 30 -31.15 12.90 -5.23
N ILE A 31 -29.91 12.50 -4.92
CA ILE A 31 -28.91 13.39 -4.28
C ILE A 31 -27.83 13.77 -5.29
N SER A 32 -27.91 14.99 -5.82
CA SER A 32 -26.87 15.54 -6.68
C SER A 32 -25.56 15.74 -5.89
N LYS A 33 -24.54 14.93 -6.19
CA LYS A 33 -23.17 15.13 -5.70
C LYS A 33 -22.64 16.53 -6.07
N SER A 34 -21.88 17.13 -5.16
CA SER A 34 -21.23 18.43 -5.39
C SER A 34 -20.19 18.39 -6.52
N THR A 35 -19.82 19.57 -7.00
CA THR A 35 -18.76 19.75 -8.01
C THR A 35 -17.42 19.30 -7.46
N VAL A 36 -17.13 19.61 -6.19
CA VAL A 36 -15.94 19.13 -5.48
C VAL A 36 -15.92 17.61 -5.43
N HIS A 37 -17.04 16.95 -5.09
CA HIS A 37 -17.11 15.49 -5.05
C HIS A 37 -16.74 14.85 -6.40
N ARG A 38 -17.29 15.36 -7.51
CA ARG A 38 -16.96 14.87 -8.85
C ARG A 38 -15.48 15.10 -9.20
N GLY A 39 -14.92 16.22 -8.76
CA GLY A 39 -13.49 16.50 -8.90
C GLY A 39 -12.61 15.44 -8.21
N PHE A 40 -13.04 14.95 -7.05
CA PHE A 40 -12.38 13.84 -6.36
C PHE A 40 -12.52 12.49 -7.09
N GLU A 41 -13.67 12.19 -7.67
CA GLU A 41 -13.87 10.97 -8.47
C GLU A 41 -12.95 10.95 -9.71
N ASP A 42 -12.85 12.09 -10.39
CA ASP A 42 -11.94 12.27 -11.51
C ASP A 42 -10.47 12.19 -11.06
N CYS A 43 -10.12 12.83 -9.95
CA CYS A 43 -8.79 12.73 -9.34
C CYS A 43 -8.43 11.27 -9.07
N LEU A 44 -9.34 10.52 -8.44
CA LEU A 44 -9.17 9.09 -8.16
C LEU A 44 -8.87 8.32 -9.44
N SER A 45 -9.65 8.51 -10.51
CA SER A 45 -9.44 7.82 -11.79
C SER A 45 -8.05 8.09 -12.41
N ARG A 46 -7.44 9.25 -12.11
CA ARG A 46 -6.15 9.68 -12.64
C ARG A 46 -4.98 9.21 -11.78
N ILE A 47 -5.18 9.02 -10.48
CA ILE A 47 -4.15 8.47 -9.58
C ILE A 47 -4.17 6.95 -9.50
N GLU A 48 -5.21 6.28 -9.99
CA GLU A 48 -5.20 4.83 -10.10
C GLU A 48 -4.18 4.36 -11.16
N LEU A 49 -3.50 3.25 -10.82
CA LEU A 49 -2.69 2.52 -11.78
C LEU A 49 -3.62 1.94 -12.85
N ASN A 50 -3.28 2.19 -14.11
CA ASN A 50 -4.01 1.58 -15.22
C ASN A 50 -3.64 0.09 -15.34
N THR A 51 -4.48 -0.67 -16.03
CA THR A 51 -4.34 -2.11 -16.21
C THR A 51 -3.03 -2.51 -16.89
N THR A 52 -2.52 -1.68 -17.82
CA THR A 52 -1.24 -1.92 -18.48
C THR A 52 -0.08 -1.89 -17.49
N ARG A 53 0.01 -0.86 -16.64
CA ARG A 53 1.07 -0.74 -15.62
C ARG A 53 0.97 -1.84 -14.57
N VAL A 54 -0.25 -2.24 -14.18
CA VAL A 54 -0.43 -3.41 -13.27
C VAL A 54 0.07 -4.70 -13.90
N LYS A 55 -0.19 -4.90 -15.20
CA LYS A 55 0.29 -6.06 -15.95
C LYS A 55 1.82 -6.06 -16.08
N GLU A 56 2.42 -4.93 -16.38
CA GLU A 56 3.88 -4.76 -16.44
C GLU A 56 4.54 -5.03 -15.08
N ALA A 57 3.99 -4.47 -13.99
CA ALA A 57 4.46 -4.75 -12.63
C ALA A 57 4.43 -6.26 -12.32
N SER A 58 3.34 -6.93 -12.72
CA SER A 58 3.19 -8.38 -12.55
C SER A 58 4.19 -9.18 -13.39
N GLN A 59 4.51 -8.74 -14.61
CA GLN A 59 5.51 -9.38 -15.46
C GLN A 59 6.90 -9.28 -14.85
N HIS A 60 7.30 -8.09 -14.40
CA HIS A 60 8.59 -7.85 -13.74
C HIS A 60 8.73 -8.67 -12.46
N TYR A 61 7.71 -8.63 -11.59
CA TYR A 61 7.66 -9.44 -10.38
C TYR A 61 7.79 -10.94 -10.67
N ASN A 62 6.98 -11.48 -11.61
CA ASN A 62 6.98 -12.91 -11.92
C ASN A 62 8.30 -13.38 -12.53
N ALA A 63 8.97 -12.53 -13.30
CA ALA A 63 10.29 -12.83 -13.84
C ALA A 63 11.34 -12.99 -12.72
N VAL A 64 11.41 -12.00 -11.81
CA VAL A 64 12.34 -12.04 -10.66
C VAL A 64 12.01 -13.20 -9.73
N LYS A 65 10.73 -13.41 -9.42
CA LYS A 65 10.26 -14.56 -8.64
C LYS A 65 10.76 -15.87 -9.24
N SER A 66 10.49 -16.11 -10.52
CA SER A 66 10.85 -17.37 -11.19
C SER A 66 12.36 -17.60 -11.17
N TRP A 67 13.15 -16.53 -11.35
CA TRP A 67 14.60 -16.62 -11.25
C TRP A 67 15.06 -17.02 -9.85
N LEU A 68 14.65 -16.28 -8.83
CA LEU A 68 15.07 -16.51 -7.45
C LEU A 68 14.66 -17.90 -6.98
N GLU A 69 13.42 -18.34 -7.25
CA GLU A 69 12.94 -19.68 -6.88
C GLU A 69 13.66 -20.81 -7.66
N SER A 70 14.23 -20.53 -8.84
CA SER A 70 15.03 -21.49 -9.60
C SER A 70 16.49 -21.59 -9.16
N LYS A 71 16.99 -20.57 -8.46
CA LYS A 71 18.41 -20.45 -8.06
C LYS A 71 18.66 -20.63 -6.58
N LEU A 72 17.68 -20.24 -5.78
CA LEU A 72 17.71 -20.36 -4.34
C LEU A 72 16.56 -21.27 -3.92
N SER A 73 16.76 -22.04 -2.85
CA SER A 73 15.68 -22.81 -2.23
C SER A 73 14.76 -21.89 -1.41
N VAL A 74 14.04 -21.01 -2.09
CA VAL A 74 13.20 -19.95 -1.51
C VAL A 74 11.80 -19.96 -2.12
N THR A 75 10.86 -19.28 -1.43
CA THR A 75 9.55 -18.92 -1.98
C THR A 75 9.44 -17.40 -2.05
N VAL A 76 9.04 -16.84 -3.19
CA VAL A 76 8.88 -15.40 -3.35
C VAL A 76 7.41 -15.01 -3.41
N ARG A 77 7.03 -13.98 -2.64
CA ARG A 77 5.65 -13.48 -2.58
C ARG A 77 5.61 -11.97 -2.65
N GLN A 78 4.74 -11.43 -3.50
CA GLN A 78 4.43 -10.00 -3.54
C GLN A 78 3.69 -9.60 -2.26
N VAL A 79 4.13 -8.49 -1.66
CA VAL A 79 3.54 -7.91 -0.45
C VAL A 79 3.26 -6.41 -0.67
N GLY A 80 3.00 -5.68 0.41
CA GLY A 80 2.92 -4.23 0.37
C GLY A 80 1.67 -3.70 -0.32
N SER A 81 1.77 -2.50 -0.87
CA SER A 81 0.60 -1.76 -1.37
C SER A 81 0.04 -2.29 -2.69
N PHE A 82 0.80 -3.09 -3.44
CA PHE A 82 0.28 -3.88 -4.56
C PHE A 82 -0.69 -4.96 -4.08
N GLN A 83 -0.28 -5.77 -3.10
CA GLN A 83 -1.12 -6.82 -2.50
C GLN A 83 -2.43 -6.24 -1.95
N ARG A 84 -2.37 -5.05 -1.35
CA ARG A 84 -3.52 -4.37 -0.73
C ARG A 84 -4.34 -3.51 -1.69
N SER A 85 -3.94 -3.42 -2.97
CA SER A 85 -4.58 -2.57 -3.99
C SER A 85 -4.61 -1.07 -3.64
N THR A 86 -3.68 -0.60 -2.81
CA THR A 86 -3.56 0.79 -2.34
C THR A 86 -2.42 1.55 -3.02
N LYS A 87 -1.75 0.95 -4.01
CA LYS A 87 -0.74 1.63 -4.83
C LYS A 87 -1.38 2.72 -5.70
N ILE A 88 -0.72 3.87 -5.79
CA ILE A 88 -1.12 5.00 -6.65
C ILE A 88 -0.09 5.21 -7.76
N ARG A 89 -0.50 5.90 -8.82
CA ARG A 89 0.38 6.33 -9.89
C ARG A 89 1.46 7.27 -9.36
N PRO A 90 2.69 7.16 -9.87
CA PRO A 90 3.74 8.13 -9.59
C PRO A 90 3.35 9.57 -9.84
N ILE A 91 3.99 10.47 -9.09
CA ILE A 91 4.07 11.88 -9.42
C ILE A 91 5.12 12.05 -10.52
N VAL A 92 4.78 12.90 -11.48
CA VAL A 92 5.72 13.41 -12.47
C VAL A 92 5.94 14.87 -12.11
N GLU A 93 7.13 15.18 -11.58
CA GLU A 93 7.54 16.53 -11.18
C GLU A 93 8.78 16.90 -11.99
N GLU A 94 8.71 18.02 -12.72
CA GLU A 94 9.87 18.60 -13.45
C GLU A 94 10.64 17.62 -14.35
N GLY A 95 9.96 16.60 -14.88
CA GLY A 95 10.56 15.57 -15.74
C GLY A 95 11.17 14.37 -14.99
N ALA A 96 11.18 14.39 -13.66
CA ALA A 96 11.47 13.22 -12.83
C ALA A 96 10.18 12.43 -12.58
N ILE A 97 10.26 11.11 -12.80
CA ILE A 97 9.15 10.18 -12.55
C ILE A 97 9.57 9.31 -11.39
N GLU A 98 8.83 9.37 -10.28
CA GLU A 98 9.06 8.43 -9.19
C GLU A 98 8.78 7.00 -9.69
N PRO A 99 9.65 6.03 -9.40
CA PRO A 99 9.39 4.67 -9.84
C PRO A 99 8.17 4.06 -9.13
N ILE A 100 7.53 3.12 -9.79
CA ILE A 100 6.53 2.23 -9.19
C ILE A 100 7.28 1.14 -8.43
N ASP A 101 7.20 1.20 -7.11
CA ASP A 101 7.80 0.28 -6.15
C ASP A 101 6.98 -1.01 -5.99
N ILE A 102 7.62 -2.16 -6.18
CA ILE A 102 7.01 -3.48 -6.03
C ILE A 102 7.69 -4.18 -4.86
N ASP A 103 6.95 -4.37 -3.78
CA ASP A 103 7.44 -5.03 -2.58
C ASP A 103 7.26 -6.55 -2.72
N ALA A 104 8.32 -7.31 -2.44
CA ALA A 104 8.25 -8.76 -2.40
C ALA A 104 9.12 -9.34 -1.27
N ILE A 105 8.60 -10.33 -0.56
CA ILE A 105 9.38 -11.11 0.39
C ILE A 105 10.03 -12.30 -0.30
N VAL A 106 11.27 -12.62 0.10
CA VAL A 106 12.04 -13.78 -0.34
C VAL A 106 12.22 -14.72 0.86
N CYS A 107 11.37 -15.73 0.94
CA CYS A 107 11.26 -16.60 2.10
C CYS A 107 12.20 -17.80 2.01
N PHE A 108 13.17 -17.89 2.93
CA PHE A 108 14.17 -18.96 2.99
C PHE A 108 13.70 -20.24 3.68
N GLY A 109 12.48 -20.25 4.21
CA GLY A 109 11.91 -21.40 4.91
C GLY A 109 11.14 -21.00 6.16
N ASP A 110 11.11 -21.89 7.14
CA ASP A 110 10.46 -21.71 8.43
C ASP A 110 11.51 -21.51 9.53
N ALA A 111 11.29 -20.53 10.41
CA ALA A 111 12.10 -20.29 11.60
C ALA A 111 11.37 -20.85 12.84
N TYR A 112 11.99 -21.82 13.50
CA TYR A 112 11.42 -22.49 14.69
C TYR A 112 12.02 -22.01 16.02
N ALA A 113 13.21 -21.41 15.98
CA ALA A 113 13.89 -20.83 17.14
C ALA A 113 14.89 -19.75 16.70
N PHE A 114 15.23 -18.84 17.60
CA PHE A 114 16.42 -18.00 17.47
C PHE A 114 17.64 -18.81 17.92
N VAL A 115 18.60 -19.02 17.02
CA VAL A 115 19.82 -19.80 17.30
C VAL A 115 21.05 -19.02 16.88
N ASP A 116 22.11 -19.12 17.68
CA ASP A 116 23.44 -18.61 17.31
C ASP A 116 23.99 -19.42 16.12
N GLY A 117 24.60 -18.73 15.16
CA GLY A 117 25.16 -19.35 13.95
C GLY A 117 24.14 -19.65 12.83
N GLY A 118 22.89 -19.20 12.98
CA GLY A 118 21.91 -19.19 11.88
C GLY A 118 22.25 -18.19 10.77
N ILE A 119 21.45 -18.19 9.70
CA ILE A 119 21.60 -17.22 8.61
C ILE A 119 21.26 -15.82 9.13
N THR A 120 22.22 -14.91 9.00
CA THR A 120 22.03 -13.51 9.38
C THR A 120 21.30 -12.74 8.28
N CYS A 121 20.69 -11.60 8.62
CA CYS A 121 20.07 -10.71 7.64
C CYS A 121 21.04 -10.33 6.52
N SER A 122 22.28 -9.97 6.87
CA SER A 122 23.33 -9.61 5.89
C SER A 122 23.65 -10.77 4.95
N MET A 123 23.73 -12.00 5.45
CA MET A 123 23.95 -13.18 4.60
C MET A 123 22.78 -13.41 3.65
N ALA A 124 21.54 -13.30 4.15
CA ALA A 124 20.35 -13.48 3.33
C ALA A 124 20.26 -12.42 2.21
N LEU A 125 20.53 -11.15 2.55
CA LEU A 125 20.62 -10.06 1.57
C LEU A 125 21.70 -10.31 0.52
N GLN A 126 22.90 -10.72 0.95
CA GLN A 126 24.00 -11.02 0.05
C GLN A 126 23.64 -12.16 -0.90
N TRP A 127 22.99 -13.23 -0.42
CA TRP A 127 22.58 -14.35 -1.27
C TRP A 127 21.55 -13.96 -2.32
N VAL A 128 20.57 -13.12 -1.96
CA VAL A 128 19.61 -12.58 -2.94
C VAL A 128 20.34 -11.73 -3.97
N ASN A 129 21.23 -10.83 -3.53
CA ASN A 129 21.98 -9.95 -4.41
C ASN A 129 22.92 -10.71 -5.36
N ASP A 130 23.66 -11.70 -4.86
CA ASP A 130 24.56 -12.54 -5.65
C ASP A 130 23.80 -13.36 -6.69
N SER A 131 22.63 -13.91 -6.30
CA SER A 131 21.75 -14.64 -7.21
C SER A 131 21.29 -13.75 -8.38
N LEU A 132 20.91 -12.50 -8.12
CA LEU A 132 20.53 -11.55 -9.17
C LEU A 132 21.74 -11.11 -10.01
N THR A 133 22.87 -10.79 -9.38
CA THR A 133 24.09 -10.34 -10.07
C THR A 133 24.67 -11.41 -11.00
N SER A 134 24.51 -12.69 -10.64
CA SER A 134 24.93 -13.82 -11.48
C SER A 134 24.10 -13.98 -12.76
N ASN A 135 22.92 -13.37 -12.83
CA ASN A 135 22.09 -13.37 -14.04
C ASN A 135 22.54 -12.26 -15.00
N THR A 136 22.78 -12.58 -16.27
CA THR A 136 23.20 -11.57 -17.26
C THR A 136 22.20 -10.42 -17.42
N THR A 137 20.89 -10.68 -17.33
CA THR A 137 19.86 -9.64 -17.46
C THR A 137 19.81 -8.77 -16.23
N TYR A 138 19.71 -9.37 -15.03
CA TYR A 138 19.58 -8.60 -13.79
C TYR A 138 20.91 -7.95 -13.37
N GLY A 139 22.06 -8.57 -13.63
CA GLY A 139 23.37 -7.97 -13.40
C GLY A 139 23.58 -6.66 -14.17
N LEU A 140 22.96 -6.49 -15.35
CA LEU A 140 22.97 -5.22 -16.08
C LEU A 140 22.11 -4.13 -15.42
N LEU A 141 21.13 -4.51 -14.60
CA LEU A 141 20.33 -3.58 -13.80
C LEU A 141 21.05 -3.16 -12.51
N LYS A 142 22.20 -3.79 -12.19
CA LYS A 142 23.02 -3.52 -11.00
C LYS A 142 22.18 -3.55 -9.72
N PRO A 143 21.72 -4.73 -9.27
CA PRO A 143 21.01 -4.83 -8.01
C PRO A 143 21.87 -4.29 -6.87
N GLU A 144 21.23 -3.63 -5.90
CA GLU A 144 21.91 -3.00 -4.77
C GLU A 144 21.31 -3.49 -3.45
N ILE A 145 22.17 -3.72 -2.46
CA ILE A 145 21.73 -3.95 -1.08
C ILE A 145 21.48 -2.58 -0.45
N ASP A 146 20.22 -2.29 -0.15
CA ASP A 146 19.76 -1.09 0.54
C ASP A 146 19.01 -1.54 1.79
N ASN A 147 19.74 -1.76 2.89
CA ASN A 147 19.21 -2.42 4.08
C ASN A 147 17.84 -1.81 4.51
N PRO A 148 16.79 -2.63 4.67
CA PRO A 148 16.78 -4.09 4.78
C PRO A 148 16.42 -4.86 3.49
N VAL A 149 16.58 -4.27 2.31
CA VAL A 149 16.13 -4.85 1.04
C VAL A 149 17.26 -5.01 0.03
N VAL A 150 17.04 -5.90 -0.94
CA VAL A 150 17.78 -5.89 -2.21
C VAL A 150 16.90 -5.23 -3.26
N THR A 151 17.44 -4.28 -3.98
CA THR A 151 16.70 -3.40 -4.85
C THR A 151 17.04 -3.68 -6.32
N LEU A 152 16.05 -3.57 -7.19
CA LEU A 152 16.23 -3.78 -8.62
C LEU A 152 15.46 -2.72 -9.41
N SER A 153 16.20 -1.83 -10.08
CA SER A 153 15.64 -0.72 -10.87
C SER A 153 15.51 -1.08 -12.35
N TYR A 154 14.29 -1.08 -12.87
CA TYR A 154 14.02 -1.20 -14.30
C TYR A 154 14.03 0.16 -14.98
N LYS A 155 14.49 0.19 -16.23
CA LYS A 155 14.51 1.43 -17.05
C LYS A 155 13.12 2.03 -17.31
N ASN A 156 12.06 1.24 -17.19
CA ASN A 156 10.68 1.68 -17.45
C ASN A 156 9.94 2.15 -16.18
N GLU A 157 10.68 2.78 -15.25
CA GLU A 157 10.14 3.41 -14.03
C GLU A 157 9.49 2.38 -13.07
N PHE A 158 9.98 1.14 -13.08
CA PHE A 158 9.61 0.15 -12.07
C PHE A 158 10.81 -0.16 -11.21
N TYR A 159 10.53 -0.48 -9.96
CA TYR A 159 11.52 -0.77 -8.96
C TYR A 159 11.00 -1.92 -8.11
N ILE A 160 11.84 -2.91 -7.81
CA ILE A 160 11.47 -4.05 -6.96
C ILE A 160 12.31 -4.00 -5.70
N GLU A 161 11.65 -4.04 -4.55
CA GLU A 161 12.25 -4.27 -3.23
C GLU A 161 12.07 -5.74 -2.85
N LEU A 162 13.17 -6.43 -2.65
CA LEU A 162 13.22 -7.83 -2.23
C LEU A 162 13.64 -7.88 -0.76
N ILE A 163 12.72 -8.31 0.09
CA ILE A 163 12.89 -8.37 1.55
C ILE A 163 13.17 -9.84 1.93
N PRO A 164 14.41 -10.22 2.28
CA PRO A 164 14.68 -11.55 2.81
C PRO A 164 13.87 -11.83 4.07
N CYS A 165 13.32 -13.03 4.18
CA CYS A 165 12.53 -13.40 5.35
C CYS A 165 12.53 -14.89 5.67
N TYR A 166 12.00 -15.20 6.85
CA TYR A 166 11.52 -16.53 7.23
C TYR A 166 10.05 -16.48 7.60
N ARG A 167 9.33 -17.58 7.39
CA ARG A 167 8.04 -17.79 8.04
C ARG A 167 8.27 -17.99 9.52
N ASN A 168 7.64 -17.16 10.35
CA ASN A 168 7.80 -17.24 11.79
C ASN A 168 6.95 -18.41 12.34
N ARG A 169 7.64 -19.46 12.80
CA ARG A 169 7.06 -20.62 13.49
C ARG A 169 7.44 -20.66 14.98
N ILE A 170 8.11 -19.63 15.48
CA ILE A 170 8.55 -19.55 16.87
C ILE A 170 7.29 -19.43 17.75
N GLY A 171 7.10 -20.40 18.64
CA GLY A 171 5.91 -20.45 19.52
C GLY A 171 4.59 -20.78 18.80
N ALA A 172 4.62 -21.25 17.54
CA ALA A 172 3.43 -21.44 16.71
C ALA A 172 2.48 -22.58 17.16
N ALA A 173 2.82 -23.34 18.20
CA ALA A 173 2.00 -24.46 18.70
C ALA A 173 0.55 -24.08 19.04
N ASN A 174 0.26 -22.79 19.25
CA ASN A 174 -1.07 -22.26 19.59
C ASN A 174 -1.61 -21.21 18.60
N SER A 175 -0.98 -21.01 17.43
CA SER A 175 -1.49 -20.06 16.45
C SER A 175 -2.63 -20.68 15.63
N SER A 176 -3.77 -20.00 15.55
CA SER A 176 -4.86 -20.34 14.62
C SER A 176 -4.58 -19.94 13.16
N ARG A 177 -3.47 -19.24 12.91
CA ARG A 177 -3.04 -18.70 11.61
C ARG A 177 -1.65 -19.22 11.23
N GLU A 178 -1.47 -19.69 10.00
CA GLU A 178 -0.17 -20.19 9.49
C GLU A 178 0.23 -19.57 8.13
N PRO A 179 1.44 -18.98 7.99
CA PRO A 179 2.32 -18.56 9.08
C PRO A 179 1.65 -17.45 9.91
N ALA A 180 2.00 -17.36 11.20
CA ALA A 180 1.46 -16.32 12.06
C ALA A 180 2.04 -14.94 11.73
N SER A 181 3.29 -14.89 11.25
CA SER A 181 4.00 -13.70 10.77
C SER A 181 5.25 -14.12 9.99
N TYR A 182 6.03 -13.14 9.54
CA TYR A 182 7.35 -13.30 8.95
C TYR A 182 8.40 -12.68 9.86
N LEU A 183 9.61 -13.25 9.88
CA LEU A 183 10.81 -12.59 10.36
C LEU A 183 11.49 -11.94 9.17
N VAL A 184 11.53 -10.61 9.12
CA VAL A 184 12.15 -9.82 8.05
C VAL A 184 13.40 -9.12 8.58
N ALA A 185 14.35 -8.82 7.70
CA ALA A 185 15.48 -7.99 8.08
C ALA A 185 15.00 -6.58 8.46
N ASN A 186 15.62 -5.98 9.47
CA ASN A 186 15.46 -4.57 9.79
C ASN A 186 16.72 -3.76 9.38
N GLY A 187 16.66 -2.44 9.49
CA GLY A 187 17.77 -1.56 9.12
C GLY A 187 19.06 -1.78 9.91
N ASP A 188 18.96 -2.39 11.10
CA ASP A 188 20.09 -2.72 11.98
C ASP A 188 20.68 -4.12 11.73
N GLY A 189 20.17 -4.84 10.71
CA GLY A 189 20.61 -6.19 10.38
C GLY A 189 20.08 -7.27 11.33
N LEU A 190 19.03 -6.97 12.10
CA LEU A 190 18.33 -7.91 12.98
C LEU A 190 17.04 -8.42 12.32
N TRP A 191 16.54 -9.55 12.80
CA TRP A 191 15.24 -10.09 12.39
C TRP A 191 14.12 -9.45 13.21
N GLU A 192 13.12 -8.85 12.55
CA GLU A 192 11.92 -8.28 13.17
C GLU A 192 10.64 -8.95 12.65
N GLU A 193 9.57 -8.94 13.45
CA GLU A 193 8.29 -9.50 13.01
C GLU A 193 7.52 -8.56 12.08
N ALA A 194 6.97 -9.12 11.00
CA ALA A 194 6.05 -8.44 10.09
C ALA A 194 4.91 -9.38 9.67
N ASP A 195 3.69 -8.89 9.60
CA ASP A 195 2.50 -9.68 9.28
C ASP A 195 1.76 -9.16 8.03
N TYR A 196 2.46 -9.23 6.89
CA TYR A 196 1.94 -8.73 5.60
C TYR A 196 0.60 -9.34 5.20
N ASP A 197 0.41 -10.64 5.48
CA ASP A 197 -0.83 -11.33 5.14
C ASP A 197 -1.98 -10.83 6.03
N PHE A 198 -1.76 -10.64 7.34
CA PHE A 198 -2.78 -10.09 8.24
C PHE A 198 -3.12 -8.65 7.87
N ASP A 199 -2.12 -7.81 7.63
CA ASP A 199 -2.35 -6.41 7.27
C ASP A 199 -3.19 -6.29 6.00
N SER A 200 -2.90 -7.15 5.02
CA SER A 200 -3.66 -7.20 3.77
C SER A 200 -5.09 -7.69 3.96
N GLU A 201 -5.28 -8.76 4.74
CA GLU A 201 -6.62 -9.27 5.08
C GLU A 201 -7.43 -8.27 5.88
N PHE A 202 -6.82 -7.60 6.86
CA PHE A 202 -7.44 -6.58 7.69
C PHE A 202 -7.95 -5.43 6.83
N ILE A 203 -7.10 -4.86 5.98
CA ILE A 203 -7.48 -3.75 5.08
C ILE A 203 -8.54 -4.21 4.08
N THR A 204 -8.45 -5.43 3.55
CA THR A 204 -9.45 -6.01 2.65
C THR A 204 -10.82 -6.14 3.35
N ALA A 205 -10.84 -6.67 4.57
CA ALA A 205 -12.05 -6.84 5.36
C ALA A 205 -12.65 -5.49 5.76
N ALA A 206 -11.82 -4.54 6.21
CA ALA A 206 -12.24 -3.19 6.52
C ALA A 206 -12.83 -2.48 5.30
N ASN A 207 -12.19 -2.62 4.12
CA ASN A 207 -12.71 -2.07 2.88
C ASN A 207 -14.05 -2.70 2.50
N LYS A 208 -14.24 -4.00 2.72
CA LYS A 208 -15.52 -4.67 2.47
C LYS A 208 -16.63 -4.13 3.38
N ARG A 209 -16.37 -3.95 4.68
CA ARG A 209 -17.33 -3.35 5.63
C ARG A 209 -17.65 -1.90 5.29
N ALA A 210 -16.65 -1.15 4.85
CA ALA A 210 -16.75 0.22 4.35
C ALA A 210 -17.38 0.33 2.94
N GLY A 211 -18.10 -0.68 2.44
CA GLY A 211 -18.76 -0.62 1.13
C GLY A 211 -17.80 -0.42 -0.05
N LYS A 212 -16.55 -0.87 0.07
CA LYS A 212 -15.42 -0.69 -0.88
C LYS A 212 -14.93 0.75 -1.02
N LYS A 213 -15.18 1.63 -0.05
CA LYS A 213 -14.81 3.06 -0.10
C LYS A 213 -13.48 3.38 0.58
N LEU A 214 -12.99 2.49 1.46
CA LEU A 214 -11.72 2.70 2.18
C LEU A 214 -10.50 2.72 1.26
N VAL A 215 -10.36 1.77 0.34
CA VAL A 215 -9.21 1.72 -0.58
C VAL A 215 -9.13 2.96 -1.49
N PRO A 216 -10.23 3.42 -2.12
CA PRO A 216 -10.27 4.72 -2.78
C PRO A 216 -9.81 5.89 -1.89
N ALA A 217 -10.30 5.95 -0.65
CA ALA A 217 -9.94 7.00 0.30
C ALA A 217 -8.44 6.96 0.63
N ILE A 218 -7.87 5.77 0.88
CA ILE A 218 -6.43 5.59 1.08
C ILE A 218 -5.64 6.18 -0.08
N LYS A 219 -6.05 5.94 -1.33
CA LYS A 219 -5.37 6.48 -2.51
C LYS A 219 -5.42 8.01 -2.56
N LEU A 220 -6.59 8.59 -2.29
CA LEU A 220 -6.76 10.05 -2.22
C LEU A 220 -5.87 10.66 -1.13
N VAL A 221 -5.89 10.09 0.08
CA VAL A 221 -5.05 10.55 1.19
C VAL A 221 -3.57 10.41 0.86
N LYS A 222 -3.12 9.26 0.32
CA LYS A 222 -1.73 9.08 -0.13
C LYS A 222 -1.32 10.16 -1.13
N ARG A 223 -2.19 10.47 -2.10
CA ARG A 223 -1.91 11.53 -3.08
C ARG A 223 -1.76 12.89 -2.41
N PHE A 224 -2.70 13.24 -1.52
CA PHE A 224 -2.65 14.49 -0.77
C PHE A 224 -1.36 14.60 0.06
N ILE A 225 -1.06 13.60 0.89
CA ILE A 225 0.10 13.58 1.79
C ILE A 225 1.38 13.79 0.98
N ARG A 226 1.51 13.07 -0.13
CA ARG A 226 2.67 13.14 -1.01
C ARG A 226 2.81 14.50 -1.73
N ASN A 227 1.71 15.03 -2.27
CA ASN A 227 1.72 16.32 -2.98
C ASN A 227 2.03 17.51 -2.07
N ASN A 228 1.83 17.36 -0.76
CA ASN A 228 2.07 18.40 0.22
C ASN A 228 3.30 18.13 1.09
N GLY A 229 4.14 17.16 0.72
CA GLY A 229 5.42 16.89 1.38
C GLY A 229 5.31 16.44 2.84
N ILE A 230 4.17 15.87 3.24
CA ILE A 230 3.95 15.42 4.62
C ILE A 230 4.70 14.08 4.79
N PRO A 231 5.65 13.97 5.73
CA PRO A 231 6.56 12.82 5.82
C PRO A 231 5.92 11.63 6.53
N LEU A 232 4.87 11.07 5.92
CA LEU A 232 4.26 9.80 6.31
C LEU A 232 4.59 8.72 5.28
N LYS A 233 5.04 7.56 5.76
CA LYS A 233 5.27 6.39 4.92
C LYS A 233 3.93 5.83 4.41
N SER A 234 3.95 5.22 3.23
CA SER A 234 2.76 4.61 2.60
C SER A 234 1.96 3.72 3.54
N PHE A 235 2.62 2.85 4.30
CA PHE A 235 1.93 1.95 5.23
C PHE A 235 1.32 2.68 6.43
N GLN A 236 1.99 3.71 6.99
CA GLN A 236 1.42 4.54 8.06
C GLN A 236 0.10 5.20 7.63
N ILE A 237 0.04 5.69 6.39
CA ILE A 237 -1.18 6.28 5.81
C ILE A 237 -2.31 5.23 5.74
N GLU A 238 -1.99 4.00 5.34
CA GLU A 238 -2.95 2.90 5.28
C GLU A 238 -3.50 2.53 6.66
N VAL A 239 -2.64 2.43 7.68
CA VAL A 239 -3.03 2.18 9.07
C VAL A 239 -3.95 3.29 9.58
N LEU A 240 -3.55 4.56 9.43
CA LEU A 240 -4.35 5.71 9.85
C LEU A 240 -5.72 5.72 9.17
N CYS A 241 -5.77 5.50 7.84
CA CYS A 241 -7.03 5.44 7.11
C CYS A 241 -7.92 4.28 7.59
N ALA A 242 -7.33 3.10 7.85
CA ALA A 242 -8.09 1.94 8.31
C ALA A 242 -8.70 2.18 9.70
N LEU A 243 -7.99 2.90 10.59
CA LEU A 243 -8.46 3.23 11.94
C LEU A 243 -9.45 4.39 11.97
N ILE A 244 -9.32 5.37 11.06
CA ILE A 244 -10.14 6.58 11.04
C ILE A 244 -11.31 6.44 10.07
N LEU A 245 -10.99 6.20 8.79
CA LEU A 245 -11.97 6.22 7.69
C LEU A 245 -12.74 4.90 7.56
N GLY A 246 -12.13 3.78 7.96
CA GLY A 246 -12.82 2.48 8.00
C GLY A 246 -14.11 2.54 8.82
N PRO A 247 -14.04 2.88 10.12
CA PRO A 247 -15.22 3.04 10.97
C PRO A 247 -16.17 4.13 10.49
N PHE A 248 -15.66 5.23 9.94
CA PHE A 248 -16.49 6.31 9.38
C PHE A 248 -17.40 5.80 8.25
N PHE A 249 -16.83 5.11 7.25
CA PHE A 249 -17.61 4.60 6.12
C PHE A 249 -18.57 3.48 6.54
N GLU A 250 -18.15 2.61 7.46
CA GLU A 250 -19.01 1.56 8.01
C GLU A 250 -20.21 2.17 8.75
N GLY A 251 -19.98 3.15 9.62
CA GLY A 251 -21.03 3.88 10.32
C GLY A 251 -21.95 4.67 9.39
N ALA A 252 -21.40 5.34 8.38
CA ALA A 252 -22.18 6.08 7.40
C ALA A 252 -23.11 5.16 6.59
N ALA A 253 -22.62 3.97 6.19
CA ALA A 253 -23.42 2.97 5.50
C ALA A 253 -24.54 2.41 6.39
N GLN A 254 -24.26 2.12 7.66
CA GLN A 254 -25.25 1.62 8.63
C GLN A 254 -26.34 2.65 8.93
N ASN A 255 -25.97 3.92 9.04
CA ASN A 255 -26.88 5.02 9.39
C ASN A 255 -27.49 5.72 8.16
N GLN A 256 -27.21 5.26 6.94
CA GLN A 256 -27.63 5.89 5.68
C GLN A 256 -27.25 7.39 5.62
N GLN A 257 -26.10 7.74 6.20
CA GLN A 257 -25.61 9.10 6.22
C GLN A 257 -24.97 9.43 4.87
N ASN A 258 -25.36 10.58 4.32
CA ASN A 258 -24.71 11.13 3.14
C ASN A 258 -23.34 11.68 3.52
N TRP A 259 -22.37 11.43 2.66
CA TRP A 259 -21.02 11.93 2.78
C TRP A 259 -20.42 12.13 1.39
N GLU A 260 -19.41 12.98 1.31
CA GLU A 260 -18.63 13.24 0.12
C GLU A 260 -17.12 13.09 0.40
N TRP A 261 -16.30 12.97 -0.66
CA TRP A 261 -14.87 12.68 -0.50
C TRP A 261 -14.11 13.71 0.33
N GLN A 262 -14.51 14.98 0.25
CA GLN A 262 -13.93 16.03 1.08
C GLN A 262 -14.24 15.86 2.57
N ASP A 263 -15.37 15.25 2.95
CA ASP A 263 -15.71 15.00 4.35
C ASP A 263 -14.79 13.94 4.94
N ALA A 264 -14.50 12.89 4.16
CA ALA A 264 -13.53 11.87 4.53
C ALA A 264 -12.11 12.44 4.67
N LEU A 265 -11.69 13.33 3.75
CA LEU A 265 -10.38 13.98 3.84
C LEU A 265 -10.29 14.90 5.05
N TYR A 266 -11.31 15.72 5.30
CA TYR A 266 -11.40 16.57 6.49
C TYR A 266 -11.29 15.75 7.77
N LEU A 267 -12.08 14.67 7.88
CA LEU A 267 -12.06 13.78 9.04
C LEU A 267 -10.67 13.17 9.27
N PHE A 268 -10.02 12.70 8.20
CA PHE A 268 -8.65 12.20 8.28
C PHE A 268 -7.71 13.27 8.85
N MET A 269 -7.71 14.49 8.31
CA MET A 269 -6.79 15.54 8.77
C MET A 269 -7.06 15.94 10.21
N LYS A 270 -8.33 15.97 10.63
CA LYS A 270 -8.71 16.29 12.01
C LYS A 270 -8.22 15.24 13.01
N MET A 271 -8.28 13.95 12.66
CA MET A 271 -8.01 12.85 13.58
C MET A 271 -6.57 12.32 13.50
N ALA A 272 -5.92 12.41 12.35
CA ALA A 272 -4.60 11.82 12.11
C ALA A 272 -3.53 12.27 13.12
N PRO A 273 -3.42 13.55 13.54
CA PRO A 273 -2.41 13.96 14.53
C PRO A 273 -2.50 13.18 15.85
N ALA A 274 -3.72 13.05 16.39
CA ALA A 274 -3.97 12.38 17.66
C ALA A 274 -3.79 10.86 17.55
N VAL A 275 -4.25 10.25 16.44
CA VAL A 275 -4.07 8.81 16.21
C VAL A 275 -2.60 8.48 15.98
N LEU A 276 -1.84 9.35 15.29
CA LEU A 276 -0.40 9.18 15.07
C LEU A 276 0.40 9.29 16.37
N ASP A 277 0.00 10.19 17.28
CA ASP A 277 0.62 10.34 18.61
C ASP A 277 0.54 9.06 19.44
N ALA A 278 -0.55 8.31 19.28
CA ALA A 278 -0.77 7.04 19.96
C ALA A 278 0.03 5.86 19.36
N ASN A 279 0.95 6.11 18.42
CA ASN A 279 1.76 5.11 17.71
C ASN A 279 0.92 3.96 17.12
N PRO A 280 0.10 4.26 16.10
CA PRO A 280 -1.01 3.39 15.72
C PRO A 280 -0.51 2.11 15.03
N THR A 281 -1.14 0.98 15.39
CA THR A 281 -0.98 -0.31 14.70
C THR A 281 -2.35 -0.86 14.30
N LEU A 282 -2.39 -1.76 13.32
CA LEU A 282 -3.62 -2.50 13.04
C LEU A 282 -3.90 -3.45 14.20
N PRO A 283 -5.14 -3.48 14.75
CA PRO A 283 -5.47 -4.36 15.87
C PRO A 283 -5.17 -5.82 15.53
N GLY A 284 -4.29 -6.47 16.30
CA GLY A 284 -3.87 -7.85 16.10
C GLY A 284 -2.70 -8.06 15.14
N SER A 285 -2.23 -7.01 14.47
CA SER A 285 -1.04 -7.09 13.62
C SER A 285 0.23 -7.14 14.45
N LYS A 286 1.21 -7.91 13.96
CA LYS A 286 2.58 -7.95 14.49
C LYS A 286 3.52 -6.99 13.74
N SER A 287 3.06 -6.38 12.65
CA SER A 287 3.84 -5.40 11.90
C SER A 287 4.05 -4.13 12.73
N ILE A 288 5.30 -3.72 12.86
CA ILE A 288 5.64 -2.44 13.50
C ILE A 288 5.36 -1.31 12.51
N CYS A 289 4.46 -0.41 12.89
CA CYS A 289 4.31 0.87 12.22
C CYS A 289 5.47 1.76 12.64
N GLN A 290 6.59 1.70 11.90
CA GLN A 290 7.81 2.45 12.23
C GLN A 290 7.46 3.93 12.50
N PRO A 291 7.92 4.53 13.62
CA PRO A 291 7.67 5.94 13.89
C PRO A 291 8.18 6.80 12.73
N THR A 292 7.49 7.90 12.42
CA THR A 292 8.06 8.85 11.48
C THR A 292 9.28 9.52 12.13
N SER A 293 10.37 9.70 11.37
CA SER A 293 11.64 10.23 11.88
C SER A 293 11.52 11.66 12.44
N ASN A 294 10.44 12.37 12.09
CA ASN A 294 10.15 13.69 12.61
C ASN A 294 8.66 13.85 12.99
N LEU A 295 8.24 13.08 14.01
CA LEU A 295 6.86 13.01 14.49
C LEU A 295 6.25 14.39 14.77
N VAL A 296 6.97 15.24 15.50
CA VAL A 296 6.51 16.59 15.86
C VAL A 296 6.25 17.44 14.62
N SER A 297 7.15 17.44 13.63
CA SER A 297 6.92 18.19 12.38
C SER A 297 5.75 17.63 11.59
N THR A 298 5.59 16.30 11.56
CA THR A 298 4.51 15.63 10.83
C THR A 298 3.16 15.97 11.44
N GLN A 299 3.05 15.90 12.77
CA GLN A 299 1.85 16.29 13.51
C GLN A 299 1.53 17.76 13.28
N ARG A 300 2.53 18.65 13.33
CA ARG A 300 2.33 20.08 13.05
C ARG A 300 1.74 20.31 11.66
N GLN A 301 2.32 19.71 10.62
CA GLN A 301 1.81 19.84 9.26
C GLN A 301 0.37 19.31 9.14
N LEU A 302 0.06 18.16 9.75
CA LEU A 302 -1.30 17.62 9.76
C LEU A 302 -2.30 18.56 10.47
N ILE A 303 -1.91 19.19 11.58
CA ILE A 303 -2.73 20.17 12.31
C ILE A 303 -2.95 21.44 11.47
N GLU A 304 -1.91 21.95 10.81
CA GLU A 304 -2.01 23.10 9.90
C GLU A 304 -2.99 22.80 8.76
N TRP A 305 -2.89 21.63 8.14
CA TRP A 305 -3.84 21.18 7.12
C TRP A 305 -5.26 21.00 7.67
N ALA A 306 -5.41 20.48 8.88
CA ALA A 306 -6.73 20.38 9.52
C ALA A 306 -7.40 21.75 9.66
N GLY A 307 -6.65 22.80 10.00
CA GLY A 307 -7.14 24.18 10.03
C GLY A 307 -7.60 24.68 8.66
N VAL A 308 -6.82 24.40 7.60
CA VAL A 308 -7.25 24.71 6.21
C VAL A 308 -8.55 23.98 5.85
N PHE A 309 -8.71 22.72 6.26
CA PHE A 309 -9.94 21.99 5.97
C PHE A 309 -11.13 22.40 6.84
N ASP A 310 -10.91 22.91 8.06
CA ASP A 310 -11.97 23.56 8.85
C ASP A 310 -12.56 24.75 8.06
N GLU A 311 -11.70 25.61 7.50
CA GLU A 311 -12.13 26.75 6.67
C GLU A 311 -12.84 26.29 5.38
N LEU A 312 -12.27 25.29 4.67
CA LEU A 312 -12.83 24.77 3.42
C LEU A 312 -14.19 24.09 3.61
N ARG A 313 -14.45 23.50 4.77
CA ARG A 313 -15.72 22.81 5.04
C ARG A 313 -16.88 23.79 5.04
N ASP A 314 -16.66 24.97 5.60
CA ASP A 314 -17.69 25.98 5.80
C ASP A 314 -17.92 26.83 4.52
N LEU A 315 -17.05 26.70 3.51
CA LEU A 315 -17.26 27.32 2.20
C LEU A 315 -18.34 26.58 1.38
N PRO A 316 -19.21 27.32 0.65
CA PRO A 316 -20.13 26.71 -0.30
C PRO A 316 -19.38 26.00 -1.45
N ASP A 317 -20.09 25.16 -2.23
CA ASP A 317 -19.53 24.49 -3.43
C ASP A 317 -19.28 25.50 -4.57
N THR A 318 -18.27 26.35 -4.38
CA THR A 318 -17.90 27.44 -5.28
C THR A 318 -16.68 27.09 -6.11
N LYS A 319 -16.39 27.94 -7.09
CA LYS A 319 -15.14 27.85 -7.87
C LYS A 319 -13.91 27.98 -6.98
N GLU A 320 -13.95 28.88 -6.00
CA GLU A 320 -12.85 29.08 -5.05
C GLU A 320 -12.54 27.81 -4.27
N ARG A 321 -13.55 27.18 -3.65
CA ARG A 321 -13.38 25.92 -2.91
C ARG A 321 -12.77 24.84 -3.81
N TYR A 322 -13.28 24.72 -5.04
CA TYR A 322 -12.76 23.77 -6.02
C TYR A 322 -11.30 24.04 -6.42
N ASP A 323 -10.94 25.30 -6.67
CA ASP A 323 -9.59 25.71 -7.06
C ASP A 323 -8.58 25.47 -5.93
N ILE A 324 -9.00 25.56 -4.66
CA ILE A 324 -8.15 25.18 -3.52
C ILE A 324 -7.86 23.68 -3.54
N TYR A 325 -8.87 22.81 -3.72
CA TYR A 325 -8.62 21.37 -3.86
C TYR A 325 -7.68 21.04 -5.03
N ARG A 326 -7.84 21.74 -6.17
CA ARG A 326 -6.94 21.62 -7.31
C ARG A 326 -5.51 21.99 -6.96
N LYS A 327 -5.30 23.10 -6.26
CA LYS A 327 -3.97 23.53 -5.81
C LYS A 327 -3.32 22.48 -4.91
N VAL A 328 -4.09 21.90 -4.00
CA VAL A 328 -3.63 20.97 -2.97
C VAL A 328 -3.33 19.56 -3.50
N TYR A 329 -4.06 19.10 -4.51
CA TYR A 329 -3.85 17.77 -5.13
C TYR A 329 -2.96 17.81 -6.38
N GLY A 330 -2.74 19.00 -6.94
CA GLY A 330 -1.98 19.22 -8.16
C GLY A 330 -2.70 18.71 -9.42
N ALA A 331 -1.91 18.37 -10.44
CA ALA A 331 -2.40 18.04 -11.79
C ALA A 331 -3.49 16.95 -11.87
N PRO A 332 -3.51 15.89 -11.03
CA PRO A 332 -4.57 14.89 -11.10
C PRO A 332 -5.94 15.46 -10.78
N TYR A 333 -6.05 16.44 -9.89
CA TYR A 333 -7.35 17.05 -9.63
C TYR A 333 -7.76 17.94 -10.81
N PRO A 334 -8.92 17.69 -11.45
CA PRO A 334 -9.27 18.34 -12.71
C PRO A 334 -9.35 19.86 -12.63
N ALA A 335 -9.07 20.52 -13.76
CA ALA A 335 -9.43 21.92 -13.91
C ALA A 335 -10.95 22.00 -14.01
N ARG A 336 -11.56 23.02 -13.43
CA ARG A 336 -12.96 23.27 -13.68
C ARG A 336 -13.10 23.73 -15.14
N VAL A 337 -13.94 23.03 -15.91
CA VAL A 337 -14.31 23.42 -17.28
C VAL A 337 -15.33 24.55 -17.23
#